data_AF-A0A939NGM7-F1
#
_entry.id   AF-A0A939NGM7-F1
#
_cell.length_a   1.000
_cell.length_b   1.000
_cell.length_c   1.000
_cell.angle_alpha   90.00
_cell.angle_beta   90.00
_cell.angle_gamma   90.00
#
_symmetry.space_group_name_H-M   'P 1'
#
loop_
_entity.id
_entity.type
_entity.pdbx_description
1 polymer ?
#
loop_
_entity_poly.entity_id
_entity_poly.type
_entity_poly.pdbx_seq_one_letter_code
_entity_poly.pdbx_strand_id
1 'polypeptide(L)' 'MVIGRVSQVHIDDEVILDNGKLDIQSIRPIARLGYYDYTVVDQILK' A
#
# COMPACT_ATOMS: atom_id res chain seq x y z
N MET A 1 0.59 17.57 -14.97
CA MET A 1 -0.43 17.15 -14.00
C MET A 1 -1.48 16.35 -14.75
N VAL A 2 -1.79 15.13 -14.27
CA VAL A 2 -2.82 14.25 -14.85
C VAL A 2 -3.84 13.97 -13.74
N ILE A 3 -5.14 14.03 -14.06
CA ILE A 3 -6.24 13.80 -13.11
C ILE A 3 -7.16 12.74 -13.71
N GLY A 4 -7.49 11.71 -12.92
CA GLY A 4 -8.38 10.63 -13.31
C GLY A 4 -9.31 10.21 -12.17
N ARG A 5 -10.48 9.65 -12.52
CA ARG A 5 -11.41 9.03 -11.56
C ARG A 5 -11.12 7.54 -11.46
N VAL A 6 -10.84 7.06 -10.25
CA VAL A 6 -10.70 5.62 -9.99
C VAL A 6 -12.08 4.98 -10.11
N SER A 7 -12.25 4.04 -11.04
CA SER A 7 -13.49 3.29 -11.26
C SER A 7 -13.56 2.03 -10.40
N GLN A 8 -12.44 1.32 -10.26
CA GLN A 8 -12.34 0.06 -9.54
C GLN A 8 -10.92 -0.16 -9.01
N VAL A 9 -10.79 -0.95 -7.94
CA VAL A 9 -9.53 -1.46 -7.37
C VAL A 9 -9.68 -2.96 -7.18
N HIS A 10 -8.67 -3.73 -7.56
CA HIS A 10 -8.58 -5.16 -7.25
C HIS A 10 -7.73 -5.32 -6.00
N ILE A 11 -8.29 -5.97 -4.99
CA ILE A 11 -7.66 -6.18 -3.68
C ILE A 11 -7.70 -7.67 -3.42
N ASP A 12 -6.60 -8.20 -2.88
CA ASP A 12 -6.57 -9.57 -2.37
C ASP A 12 -7.38 -9.62 -1.06
N ASP A 13 -8.38 -10.49 -0.98
CA ASP A 13 -9.28 -10.54 0.18
C ASP A 13 -8.52 -10.88 1.46
N GLU A 14 -7.38 -11.59 1.37
CA GLU A 14 -6.54 -11.97 2.51
C GLU A 14 -5.94 -10.76 3.25
N VAL A 15 -5.79 -9.61 2.59
CA VAL A 15 -5.23 -8.40 3.21
C VAL A 15 -6.30 -7.43 3.73
N ILE A 16 -7.58 -7.82 3.71
CA ILE A 16 -8.67 -7.02 4.26
C ILE A 16 -8.91 -7.44 5.71
N LEU A 17 -8.63 -6.53 6.65
CA LEU A 17 -8.89 -6.73 8.07
C LEU A 17 -10.39 -6.68 8.36
N ASP A 18 -10.81 -7.29 9.48
CA ASP A 18 -12.22 -7.32 9.93
C ASP A 18 -12.88 -5.93 10.06
N ASN A 19 -12.07 -4.89 10.27
CA ASN A 19 -12.54 -3.50 10.37
C ASN A 19 -12.67 -2.81 8.99
N GLY A 20 -12.53 -3.55 7.90
CA GLY A 20 -12.58 -3.06 6.52
C GLY A 20 -11.34 -2.28 6.07
N LYS A 21 -10.27 -2.24 6.88
CA LYS A 21 -8.99 -1.62 6.49
C LYS A 21 -8.05 -2.64 5.88
N LEU A 22 -7.09 -2.15 5.10
CA LEU A 22 -6.05 -2.99 4.54
C LEU A 22 -4.93 -3.24 5.55
N ASP A 23 -4.45 -4.48 5.60
CA ASP A 23 -3.23 -4.85 6.30
C ASP A 23 -2.00 -4.40 5.50
N ILE A 24 -1.60 -3.15 5.74
CA ILE A 24 -0.43 -2.56 5.07
C ILE A 24 0.85 -3.33 5.37
N GLN A 25 0.97 -3.95 6.55
CA GLN A 25 2.17 -4.68 6.92
C GLN A 25 2.31 -5.95 6.08
N SER A 26 1.22 -6.66 5.82
CA SER A 26 1.20 -7.82 4.93
C SER A 26 1.41 -7.44 3.45
N ILE A 27 0.89 -6.30 3.01
CA ILE A 27 1.05 -5.81 1.64
C ILE A 27 2.51 -5.43 1.32
N ARG A 28 3.30 -5.02 2.32
CA ARG A 28 4.70 -4.57 2.20
C ARG A 28 4.91 -3.60 1.02
N PRO A 29 4.18 -2.48 0.94
CA PRO A 29 4.33 -1.53 -0.15
C PRO A 29 5.76 -0.98 -0.19
N ILE A 30 6.25 -0.79 -1.41
CA ILE A 30 7.53 -0.13 -1.66
C ILE A 30 7.33 1.37 -1.82
N ALA A 31 8.29 2.15 -1.35
CA ALA A 31 8.37 3.58 -1.59
C ALA A 31 9.68 3.93 -2.30
N ARG A 32 9.62 4.90 -3.20
CA ARG A 32 10.79 5.42 -3.91
C ARG A 32 11.52 6.42 -3.03
N LEU A 33 12.83 6.27 -2.92
CA LEU A 33 13.72 7.23 -2.28
C LEU A 33 14.43 8.07 -3.36
N GLY A 34 15.36 8.92 -2.93
CA GLY A 34 16.23 9.64 -3.84
C GLY A 34 17.04 8.70 -4.75
N TYR A 35 17.36 9.16 -5.95
CA TYR A 35 18.14 8.40 -6.93
C TYR A 35 17.52 7.04 -7.22
N TYR A 36 18.28 5.94 -7.09
CA TYR A 36 17.86 4.57 -7.37
C TYR A 36 17.51 3.77 -6.12
N ASP A 37 17.37 4.44 -4.98
CA ASP A 37 17.10 3.78 -3.71
C ASP A 37 15.60 3.56 -3.50
N TYR A 38 15.27 2.49 -2.77
CA TYR A 38 13.92 2.10 -2.42
C TYR A 38 13.87 1.62 -0.98
N THR A 39 12.68 1.70 -0.39
CA THR A 39 12.39 1.12 0.91
C THR A 39 11.10 0.32 0.86
N VAL A 40 10.92 -0.58 1.81
CA VAL A 40 9.72 -1.40 2.00
C VAL A 40 9.14 -1.13 3.38
N VAL A 41 7.80 -1.07 3.48
CA VAL A 41 7.16 -0.99 4.80
C VAL A 41 7.32 -2.34 5.49
N ASP A 42 8.14 -2.36 6.55
CA ASP A 42 8.44 -3.57 7.32
C ASP A 42 7.70 -3.60 8.67
N GLN A 43 7.60 -2.45 9.34
CA GLN A 43 6.92 -2.32 10.63
C GLN A 43 6.15 -1.00 10.73
N ILE A 44 4.98 -1.04 11.36
CA ILE A 44 4.16 0.13 11.68
C ILE A 44 4.39 0.51 13.15
N LEU A 45 4.78 1.76 13.40
CA LEU A 45 4.91 2.33 14.74
C LEU A 45 3.62 3.07 15.12
N LYS A 46 3.20 2.96 16.37
CA LYS A 46 2.01 3.62 16.94
C LYS A 46 2.37 4.49 18.13
#